data_AF-A0A348B486-F1
#
_entry.id   AF-A0A348B486-F1
#
_cell.length_a   1.000
_cell.length_b   1.000
_cell.length_c   1.000
_cell.angle_alpha   90.00
_cell.angle_beta   90.00
_cell.angle_gamma   90.00
#
_symmetry.space_group_name_H-M   'P 1'
#
loop_
_entity.id
_entity.type
_entity.pdbx_description
1 polymer ?
#
loop_
_entity_poly.entity_id
_entity_poly.type
_entity_poly.pdbx_seq_one_letter_code
_entity_poly.pdbx_strand_id
1 'polypeptide(L)'
;MIRVALPEIWEVNVDRRRWLAVAVCTHLVTPDAEGELGEMARYLVGTFSLGTAVERFRLGYPAIFGGVFVMSGRSPVRRFEFRGYVKRVPLACPTELNSLKDLDGAVIGGERGALTFSSVRKDGYVPVDNVGLRFITDTPPSRTVPFPRIS
;
A
#
# COMPACT_ATOMS: atom_id res chain seq x y z
N MET A 1 -14.27 14.12 -13.58
CA MET A 1 -13.43 13.02 -14.08
C MET A 1 -13.00 12.19 -12.88
N ILE A 2 -13.08 10.86 -12.96
CA ILE A 2 -12.66 9.99 -11.85
C ILE A 2 -11.18 9.69 -12.08
N ARG A 3 -10.37 9.65 -11.03
CA ARG A 3 -8.98 9.20 -11.07
C ARG A 3 -8.82 8.16 -9.97
N VAL A 4 -8.11 7.07 -10.25
CA VAL A 4 -7.91 5.98 -9.29
C VAL A 4 -6.43 5.87 -8.97
N ALA A 5 -6.12 5.90 -7.67
CA ALA A 5 -4.79 5.57 -7.18
C ALA A 5 -4.71 4.05 -7.03
N LEU A 6 -3.91 3.41 -7.88
CA LEU A 6 -3.64 1.98 -7.76
C LEU A 6 -2.35 1.81 -6.95
N PRO A 7 -2.42 1.26 -5.73
CA PRO A 7 -1.24 1.09 -4.91
C PRO A 7 -0.37 -0.05 -5.47
N GLU A 8 0.92 0.22 -5.60
CA GLU A 8 1.92 -0.82 -5.84
C GLU A 8 2.38 -1.37 -4.48
N ILE A 9 2.60 -2.68 -4.39
CA ILE A 9 3.05 -3.32 -3.15
C ILE A 9 4.54 -3.60 -3.21
N TRP A 10 5.29 -2.95 -2.35
CA TRP A 10 6.72 -3.20 -2.17
C TRP A 10 6.95 -4.17 -1.02
N GLU A 11 7.69 -5.23 -1.31
CA GLU A 11 8.00 -6.28 -0.33
C GLU A 11 9.49 -6.31 0.02
N VAL A 12 9.78 -6.60 1.28
CA VAL A 12 11.14 -6.92 1.74
C VAL A 12 11.11 -7.98 2.83
N ASN A 13 12.00 -8.96 2.76
CA ASN A 13 12.15 -9.94 3.83
C ASN A 13 12.87 -9.30 5.01
N VAL A 14 12.33 -9.50 6.20
CA VAL A 14 12.95 -9.03 7.45
C VAL A 14 13.75 -10.16 8.06
N ASP A 15 13.16 -11.36 8.11
CA ASP A 15 13.82 -12.58 8.54
C ASP A 15 13.19 -13.80 7.84
N ARG A 16 13.55 -15.02 8.27
CA ARG A 16 13.07 -16.27 7.67
C ARG A 16 11.56 -16.47 7.78
N ARG A 17 10.88 -15.80 8.71
CA ARG A 17 9.46 -15.97 9.02
C ARG A 17 8.63 -14.72 8.71
N ARG A 18 9.26 -13.55 8.75
CA ARG A 18 8.60 -12.25 8.61
C ARG A 18 9.10 -11.47 7.41
N TRP A 19 8.17 -10.76 6.78
CA TRP A 19 8.44 -9.84 5.71
C TRP A 19 7.53 -8.61 5.84
N LEU A 20 7.96 -7.50 5.25
CA LEU A 20 7.25 -6.24 5.25
C LEU A 20 6.57 -6.04 3.90
N ALA A 21 5.31 -5.64 3.89
CA ALA A 21 4.57 -5.19 2.72
C ALA A 21 4.27 -3.69 2.87
N VAL A 22 4.63 -2.88 1.88
CA VAL A 22 4.37 -1.44 1.89
C VAL A 22 3.53 -1.09 0.68
N ALA A 23 2.34 -0.53 0.90
CA ALA A 23 1.55 0.06 -0.16
C ALA A 23 2.13 1.43 -0.52
N VAL A 24 2.46 1.64 -1.79
CA VAL A 24 3.01 2.90 -2.29
C VAL A 24 2.18 3.45 -3.43
N CYS A 25 2.05 4.78 -3.48
CA CYS A 25 1.37 5.46 -4.59
C CYS A 25 2.39 5.85 -5.66
N THR A 26 2.52 5.04 -6.71
CA THR A 26 3.39 5.34 -7.86
C THR A 26 2.64 5.94 -9.04
N HIS A 27 1.34 5.65 -9.20
CA HIS A 27 0.56 6.07 -10.36
C HIS A 27 -0.86 6.54 -10.01
N LEU A 28 -1.36 7.53 -10.77
CA LEU A 28 -2.76 7.93 -10.82
C LEU A 28 -3.28 7.62 -12.21
N VAL A 29 -4.30 6.76 -12.30
CA VAL A 29 -4.95 6.40 -13.55
C VAL A 29 -6.19 7.28 -13.70
N THR A 30 -6.34 7.93 -14.84
CA THR A 30 -7.62 8.51 -15.25
C THR A 30 -8.27 7.49 -16.18
N PRO A 31 -9.49 6.99 -15.92
CA PRO A 31 -10.20 6.12 -16.85
C PRO A 31 -10.83 7.00 -17.93
N ASP A 32 -10.22 7.02 -19.10
CA ASP A 32 -10.62 7.90 -20.21
C ASP A 32 -11.43 7.13 -21.27
N ALA A 33 -11.37 5.80 -21.24
CA ALA A 33 -11.98 4.92 -22.22
C ALA A 33 -12.72 3.74 -21.58
N GLU A 34 -13.80 3.27 -22.22
CA GLU A 34 -14.54 2.05 -21.81
C GLU A 34 -13.61 0.83 -21.61
N GLY A 35 -12.48 0.77 -22.32
CA GLY A 35 -11.46 -0.26 -22.16
C GLY A 35 -10.69 -0.20 -20.83
N GLU A 36 -10.39 1.00 -20.31
CA GLU A 36 -9.58 1.21 -19.10
C GLU A 36 -10.40 1.01 -17.82
N LEU A 37 -11.69 1.35 -17.86
CA LEU A 37 -12.66 0.94 -16.83
C LEU A 37 -12.77 -0.59 -16.76
N GLY A 38 -12.74 -1.28 -17.91
CA GLY A 38 -12.69 -2.74 -17.98
C GLY A 38 -11.40 -3.34 -17.41
N GLU A 39 -10.24 -2.73 -17.68
CA GLU A 39 -8.93 -3.12 -17.11
C GLU A 39 -8.89 -2.91 -15.60
N MET A 40 -9.40 -1.77 -15.13
CA MET A 40 -9.49 -1.44 -13.71
C MET A 40 -10.48 -2.37 -12.99
N ALA A 41 -11.64 -2.62 -13.58
CA ALA A 41 -12.60 -3.62 -13.07
C ALA A 41 -11.98 -5.02 -13.09
N ARG A 42 -11.20 -5.41 -14.10
CA ARG A 42 -10.47 -6.69 -14.13
C ARG A 42 -9.36 -6.74 -13.07
N TYR A 43 -8.65 -5.65 -12.82
CA TYR A 43 -7.65 -5.55 -11.75
C TYR A 43 -8.30 -5.64 -10.37
N LEU A 44 -9.38 -4.92 -10.14
CA LEU A 44 -10.15 -4.95 -8.90
C LEU A 44 -10.84 -6.31 -8.70
N VAL A 45 -11.49 -6.86 -9.71
CA VAL A 45 -12.09 -8.20 -9.60
C VAL A 45 -11.00 -9.27 -9.44
N GLY A 46 -9.89 -9.20 -10.18
CA GLY A 46 -8.79 -10.16 -10.10
C GLY A 46 -7.99 -10.08 -8.79
N THR A 47 -7.85 -8.89 -8.23
CA THR A 47 -7.13 -8.68 -6.96
C THR A 47 -8.05 -8.88 -5.74
N PHE A 48 -9.37 -8.70 -5.90
CA PHE A 48 -10.35 -8.67 -4.81
C PHE A 48 -11.45 -9.75 -4.92
N SER A 49 -11.41 -10.67 -5.90
CA SER A 49 -12.29 -11.84 -5.87
C SER A 49 -12.00 -12.61 -4.58
N LEU A 50 -13.04 -12.97 -3.81
CA LEU A 50 -12.87 -13.58 -2.50
C LEU A 50 -11.99 -14.86 -2.56
N GLY A 51 -12.11 -15.63 -3.65
CA GLY A 51 -11.31 -16.83 -3.89
C GLY A 51 -9.85 -16.54 -4.20
N THR A 52 -9.55 -15.49 -4.97
CA THR A 52 -8.17 -15.08 -5.32
C THR A 52 -7.52 -14.26 -4.20
N ALA A 53 -8.31 -13.51 -3.42
CA ALA A 53 -7.87 -12.71 -2.29
C ALA A 53 -7.45 -13.57 -1.10
N VAL A 54 -7.98 -14.79 -0.94
CA VAL A 54 -7.50 -15.75 0.07
C VAL A 54 -6.13 -16.34 -0.32
N GLU A 55 -5.89 -16.59 -1.61
CA GLU A 55 -4.58 -17.04 -2.12
C GLU A 55 -3.56 -15.89 -2.23
N ARG A 56 -4.03 -14.66 -2.48
CA ARG A 56 -3.24 -13.42 -2.59
C ARG A 56 -3.44 -12.49 -1.40
N PHE A 57 -3.86 -12.99 -0.24
CA PHE A 57 -4.07 -12.17 0.97
C PHE A 57 -2.83 -11.34 1.30
N ARG A 58 -1.68 -11.93 0.96
CA ARG A 58 -0.35 -11.34 0.90
C ARG A 58 -0.28 -9.94 0.26
N LEU A 59 -0.94 -9.74 -0.87
CA LEU A 59 -0.84 -8.53 -1.70
C LEU A 59 -2.15 -7.74 -1.74
N GLY A 60 -3.29 -8.43 -1.72
CA GLY A 60 -4.61 -7.79 -1.74
C GLY A 60 -4.89 -7.00 -0.47
N TYR A 61 -4.50 -7.53 0.70
CA TYR A 61 -4.78 -6.86 1.97
C TYR A 61 -4.04 -5.51 2.09
N PRO A 62 -2.72 -5.41 1.84
CA PRO A 62 -2.05 -4.12 1.81
C PRO A 62 -2.58 -3.15 0.75
N ALA A 63 -3.02 -3.65 -0.42
CA ALA A 63 -3.58 -2.80 -1.47
C ALA A 63 -4.94 -2.20 -1.08
N ILE A 64 -5.78 -2.97 -0.40
CA ILE A 64 -7.10 -2.51 0.07
C ILE A 64 -6.95 -1.44 1.14
N PHE A 65 -6.14 -1.73 2.16
CA PHE A 65 -6.13 -0.93 3.38
C PHE A 65 -5.02 0.12 3.41
N GLY A 66 -3.98 -0.02 2.60
CA GLY A 66 -2.82 0.84 2.65
C GLY A 66 -2.03 0.72 3.96
N GLY A 67 -0.82 1.26 3.94
CA GLY A 67 0.10 1.38 5.06
C GLY A 67 1.26 0.41 4.93
N VAL A 68 1.92 0.18 6.06
CA VAL A 68 3.05 -0.73 6.19
C VAL A 68 2.60 -1.94 7.00
N PHE A 69 2.69 -3.13 6.44
CA PHE A 69 2.27 -4.37 7.08
C PHE A 69 3.46 -5.26 7.40
N VAL A 70 3.47 -5.77 8.62
CA VAL A 70 4.30 -6.90 9.02
C VAL A 70 3.51 -8.15 8.77
N MET A 71 4.09 -9.05 8.01
CA MET A 71 3.44 -10.28 7.57
C MET A 71 4.23 -11.48 8.09
N SER A 72 3.51 -12.52 8.51
CA SER A 72 4.08 -13.82 8.89
C SER A 72 3.40 -14.90 8.05
N GLY A 73 4.16 -15.52 7.15
CA GLY A 73 3.58 -16.35 6.09
C GLY A 73 2.62 -15.53 5.22
N ARG A 74 1.34 -15.91 5.19
CA ARG A 74 0.27 -15.22 4.44
C ARG A 74 -0.58 -14.26 5.29
N SER A 75 -0.32 -14.18 6.59
CA SER A 75 -1.17 -13.46 7.53
C SER A 75 -0.56 -12.11 7.95
N PRO A 76 -1.35 -11.02 7.99
CA PRO A 76 -0.90 -9.77 8.60
C PRO A 76 -0.80 -9.95 10.12
N VAL A 77 0.35 -9.58 10.67
CA VAL A 77 0.63 -9.59 12.11
C VAL A 77 0.42 -8.20 12.69
N ARG A 78 0.80 -7.16 11.94
CA ARG A 78 0.72 -5.77 12.38
C ARG A 78 0.58 -4.84 11.18
N ARG A 79 -0.16 -3.75 11.35
CA ARG A 79 -0.23 -2.61 10.42
C ARG A 79 0.30 -1.38 11.10
N PHE A 80 1.06 -0.57 10.37
CA PHE A 80 1.47 0.77 10.77
C PHE A 80 0.90 1.79 9.79
N GLU A 81 0.28 2.83 10.34
CA GLU A 81 -0.08 4.03 9.59
C GLU A 81 1.11 4.98 9.62
N PHE A 82 1.83 5.08 8.50
CA PHE A 82 3.05 5.88 8.39
C PHE A 82 2.89 6.99 7.35
N ARG A 83 2.63 8.21 7.82
CA ARG A 83 2.51 9.39 6.96
C ARG A 83 3.88 9.89 6.51
N GLY A 84 4.41 9.28 5.47
CA GLY A 84 5.70 9.65 4.91
C GLY A 84 5.98 8.98 3.58
N TYR A 85 7.26 8.77 3.33
CA TYR A 85 7.78 8.27 2.07
C TYR A 85 8.73 7.10 2.33
N VAL A 86 8.87 6.23 1.34
CA VAL A 86 9.73 5.05 1.37
C VAL A 86 10.62 5.00 0.14
N LYS A 87 11.81 4.44 0.28
CA LYS A 87 12.73 4.19 -0.82
C LYS A 87 13.37 2.82 -0.68
N ARG A 88 13.56 2.12 -1.81
CA ARG A 88 14.42 0.93 -1.87
C ARG A 88 15.88 1.35 -1.79
N VAL A 89 16.62 0.75 -0.87
CA VAL A 89 18.05 0.97 -0.71
C VAL A 89 18.80 -0.36 -0.77
N PRO A 90 20.08 -0.34 -1.20
CA PRO A 90 20.98 -1.46 -1.01
C PRO A 90 21.04 -1.88 0.46
N LEU A 91 21.44 -3.12 0.72
CA LEU A 91 21.54 -3.63 2.09
C LEU A 91 22.27 -2.66 3.02
N ALA A 92 21.60 -2.30 4.11
CA ALA A 92 22.20 -1.69 5.28
C ALA A 92 21.80 -2.54 6.50
N CYS A 93 22.57 -2.43 7.60
CA CYS A 93 22.33 -3.16 8.84
C CYS A 93 20.83 -3.21 9.19
N PRO A 94 20.22 -4.39 9.35
CA PRO A 94 18.80 -4.52 9.65
C PRO A 94 18.47 -3.82 10.97
N THR A 95 17.45 -2.96 10.98
CA THR A 95 16.84 -2.53 12.24
C THR A 95 15.90 -3.62 12.74
N GLU A 96 15.99 -4.00 14.01
CA GLU A 96 15.07 -4.99 14.58
C GLU A 96 13.62 -4.50 14.62
N LEU A 97 12.72 -5.32 14.08
CA LEU A 97 11.30 -5.03 13.89
C LEU A 97 10.52 -4.73 15.19
N ASN A 98 11.05 -5.15 16.35
CA ASN A 98 10.40 -4.94 17.65
C ASN A 98 10.48 -3.49 18.14
N SER A 99 11.34 -2.66 17.51
CA SER A 99 11.53 -1.25 17.84
C SER A 99 10.68 -0.27 17.02
N LEU A 100 9.85 -0.75 16.08
CA LEU A 100 9.04 0.04 15.13
C LEU A 100 7.86 0.81 15.76
N LYS A 101 8.07 1.47 16.91
CA LYS A 101 7.14 2.50 17.38
C LYS A 101 7.20 3.73 16.49
N ASP A 102 8.35 3.96 15.84
CA ASP A 102 8.53 4.99 14.83
C ASP A 102 9.17 4.37 13.59
N LEU A 103 8.58 4.68 12.43
CA LEU A 103 9.12 4.28 11.14
C LEU A 103 10.01 5.39 10.56
N ASP A 104 9.91 6.63 11.03
CA ASP A 104 10.71 7.72 10.49
C ASP A 104 12.21 7.49 10.71
N GLY A 105 13.00 7.58 9.63
CA GLY A 105 14.44 7.29 9.65
C GLY A 105 14.78 5.80 9.72
N ALA A 106 13.81 4.90 9.85
CA ALA A 106 14.07 3.47 9.95
C ALA A 106 14.60 2.92 8.62
N VAL A 107 15.50 1.93 8.71
CA VAL A 107 15.94 1.09 7.58
C VAL A 107 15.64 -0.36 7.91
N ILE A 108 14.69 -0.94 7.17
CA ILE A 108 14.16 -2.28 7.42
C ILE A 108 14.44 -3.13 6.20
N GLY A 109 15.16 -4.23 6.38
CA GLY A 109 15.49 -5.12 5.28
C GLY A 109 16.23 -6.36 5.72
N GLY A 110 16.56 -7.19 4.74
CA GLY A 110 17.28 -8.44 4.94
C GLY A 110 18.24 -8.69 3.78
N GLU A 111 18.71 -9.93 3.65
CA GLU A 111 19.77 -10.35 2.70
C GLU A 111 19.54 -9.99 1.22
N ARG A 112 18.31 -9.61 0.83
CA ARG A 112 17.95 -9.29 -0.56
C ARG A 112 17.55 -7.83 -0.79
N GLY A 113 17.73 -6.95 0.20
CA GLY A 113 17.47 -5.51 0.07
C GLY A 113 16.80 -4.92 1.30
N ALA A 114 16.65 -3.59 1.30
CA ALA A 114 16.05 -2.85 2.39
C ALA A 114 15.15 -1.69 1.92
N LEU A 115 14.28 -1.26 2.81
CA LEU A 115 13.43 -0.08 2.68
C LEU A 115 13.84 0.93 3.74
N THR A 116 14.05 2.18 3.32
CA THR A 116 14.26 3.31 4.22
C THR A 116 13.03 4.21 4.22
N PHE A 117 12.65 4.70 5.40
CA PHE A 117 11.45 5.48 5.63
C PHE A 117 11.82 6.90 6.07
N SER A 118 10.99 7.87 5.66
CA SER A 118 11.21 9.29 5.96
C SER A 118 9.87 10.01 6.01
N SER A 119 9.58 10.76 7.08
CA SER A 119 8.41 11.64 7.15
C SER A 119 8.52 12.81 6.17
N VAL A 120 9.75 13.18 5.81
CA VAL A 120 10.07 14.26 4.87
C VAL A 120 10.28 13.71 3.46
N ARG A 121 9.77 14.42 2.45
CA ARG A 121 10.00 14.11 1.02
C ARG A 121 11.48 14.29 0.67
N LYS A 122 12.05 13.28 0.02
CA LYS A 122 13.45 13.26 -0.45
C LYS A 122 13.53 12.68 -1.86
N ASP A 123 14.65 12.89 -2.54
CA ASP A 123 14.84 12.41 -3.91
C ASP A 123 14.84 10.88 -4.02
N GLY A 124 14.02 10.38 -4.94
CA GLY A 124 13.81 8.95 -5.18
C GLY A 124 12.98 8.24 -4.10
N TYR A 125 12.34 8.97 -3.18
CA TYR A 125 11.36 8.41 -2.26
C TYR A 125 9.94 8.49 -2.85
N VAL A 126 9.16 7.44 -2.63
CA VAL A 126 7.77 7.30 -3.07
C VAL A 126 6.83 7.42 -1.86
N PRO A 127 5.71 8.14 -1.96
CA PRO A 127 4.77 8.25 -0.85
C PRO A 127 4.17 6.90 -0.47
N VAL A 128 4.11 6.63 0.84
CA VAL A 128 3.40 5.48 1.40
C VAL A 128 1.90 5.78 1.36
N ASP A 129 1.13 4.87 0.78
CA ASP A 129 -0.33 4.97 0.77
C ASP A 129 -0.90 4.41 2.06
N ASN A 130 -1.32 5.24 3.01
CA ASN A 130 -1.91 4.77 4.27
C ASN A 130 -3.42 4.51 4.24
N VAL A 131 -4.08 4.80 3.12
CA VAL A 131 -5.54 4.68 3.02
C VAL A 131 -5.93 3.51 2.12
N GLY A 132 -5.07 3.14 1.18
CA GLY A 132 -5.30 2.05 0.24
C GLY A 132 -6.05 2.53 -0.99
N LEU A 133 -6.74 1.62 -1.67
CA LEU A 133 -7.46 1.90 -2.91
C LEU A 133 -8.40 3.12 -2.78
N ARG A 134 -8.15 4.19 -3.55
CA ARG A 134 -8.97 5.41 -3.57
C ARG A 134 -9.57 5.68 -4.94
N PHE A 135 -10.83 6.11 -4.93
CA PHE A 135 -11.47 6.80 -6.05
C PHE A 135 -11.41 8.30 -5.76
N ILE A 136 -10.75 9.06 -6.62
CA ILE A 136 -10.65 10.52 -6.58
C ILE A 136 -11.60 11.06 -7.64
N THR A 137 -12.50 11.95 -7.28
CA THR A 137 -13.37 12.62 -8.25
C THR A 137 -12.91 14.06 -8.43
N ASP A 138 -12.63 14.48 -9.67
CA ASP A 138 -12.33 15.89 -10.00
C ASP A 138 -13.57 16.80 -9.91
N THR A 139 -14.74 16.23 -9.60
CA THR A 139 -15.94 17.01 -9.29
C THR A 139 -15.87 17.43 -7.81
N PRO A 140 -15.83 18.73 -7.46
CA PRO A 140 -15.95 19.16 -6.07
C PRO A 140 -17.24 18.60 -5.48
N PRO A 141 -17.28 18.22 -4.18
CA PRO A 141 -18.44 17.59 -3.59
C PRO A 141 -19.65 18.51 -3.74
N SER A 142 -20.55 18.16 -4.67
CA SER A 142 -21.79 18.89 -4.92
C SER A 142 -22.76 18.52 -3.81
N ARG A 143 -22.60 19.14 -2.64
CA ARG A 143 -23.34 18.87 -1.40
C ARG A 143 -23.17 17.43 -0.89
N THR A 144 -23.02 17.32 0.42
CA THR A 144 -23.11 16.06 1.18
C THR A 144 -24.33 15.26 0.72
N VAL A 145 -24.10 14.16 0.02
CA VAL A 145 -25.10 13.09 -0.13
C VAL A 145 -25.23 12.48 1.27
N PRO A 146 -26.38 12.59 1.95
CA PRO A 146 -26.54 11.94 3.25
C PRO A 146 -26.38 10.43 3.06
N PHE A 147 -25.52 9.82 3.87
CA PHE A 147 -25.43 8.37 3.97
C PHE A 147 -26.85 7.82 4.26
N PRO A 148 -27.34 6.82 3.51
CA PRO A 148 -28.59 6.18 3.85
C PRO A 148 -28.42 5.56 5.24
N ARG A 149 -29.20 6.05 6.21
CA ARG A 149 -29.32 5.38 7.50
C ARG A 149 -30.01 4.04 7.21
N ILE A 150 -29.27 2.96 7.41
CA ILE A 150 -29.86 1.62 7.46
C ILE A 150 -30.68 1.59 8.74
N SER A 151 -32.00 1.56 8.57
CA SER A 151 -33.01 1.33 9.61
C SER A 151 -33.23 -0.15 9.82
#